data_AF-A0A0U0W8X5-F1
#
_entry.id   AF-A0A0U0W8X5-F1
#
_cell.length_a   1.000
_cell.length_b   1.000
_cell.length_c   1.000
_cell.angle_alpha   90.00
_cell.angle_beta   90.00
_cell.angle_gamma   90.00
#
_symmetry.space_group_name_H-M   'P 1'
#
loop_
_entity.id
_entity.type
_entity.pdbx_description
1 polymer ?
#
loop_
_entity_poly.entity_id
_entity_poly.type
_entity_poly.pdbx_seq_one_letter_code
_entity_poly.pdbx_strand_id
1 'polypeptide(L)'
;MFDTLTVESFTHPGYAAVRAAIEAAGGTSNGVTGAQWIDAVRGQAASDLTAGLISELGVEVIAVDEDRLPRYIGGVLARLQEVWMGRQIAEVKSKLQRMSPIEQGDEYHALFGDLVAMEAYRRSLLEQASGDDLTA
;
A
#
# COMPACT_ATOMS: atom_id res chain seq x y z
N MET A 1 -5.46 -2.68 -6.96
CA MET A 1 -5.04 -1.65 -5.99
C MET A 1 -4.24 -2.27 -4.84
N PHE A 2 -4.70 -3.36 -4.21
CA PHE A 2 -3.89 -4.05 -3.21
C PHE A 2 -2.60 -4.65 -3.80
N ASP A 3 -2.69 -5.36 -4.93
CA ASP A 3 -1.54 -6.02 -5.57
C ASP A 3 -0.42 -5.05 -5.99
N THR A 4 -0.73 -3.76 -6.17
CA THR A 4 0.27 -2.74 -6.54
C THR A 4 1.08 -2.22 -5.35
N LEU A 5 0.66 -2.53 -4.11
CA LEU A 5 1.39 -2.17 -2.90
C LEU A 5 2.56 -3.13 -2.72
N THR A 6 3.77 -2.61 -2.66
CA THR A 6 4.97 -3.42 -2.43
C THR A 6 5.08 -3.83 -0.95
N VAL A 7 5.87 -4.85 -0.65
CA VAL A 7 6.08 -5.34 0.73
C VAL A 7 6.61 -4.23 1.64
N GLU A 8 7.45 -3.33 1.13
CA GLU A 8 8.02 -2.18 1.86
C GLU A 8 6.95 -1.17 2.28
N SER A 9 5.75 -1.24 1.69
CA SER A 9 4.61 -0.44 2.14
C SER A 9 4.22 -0.79 3.58
N PHE A 10 4.42 -2.04 4.00
CA PHE A 10 4.06 -2.57 5.31
C PHE A 10 5.22 -2.47 6.29
N THR A 11 5.14 -1.53 7.23
CA THR A 11 6.23 -1.25 8.19
C THR A 11 6.36 -2.30 9.29
N HIS A 12 5.27 -2.98 9.64
CA HIS A 12 5.30 -4.07 10.63
C HIS A 12 5.75 -5.37 9.96
N PRO A 13 6.81 -6.04 10.45
CA PRO A 13 7.39 -7.21 9.78
C PRO A 13 6.41 -8.38 9.62
N GLY A 14 5.48 -8.55 10.56
CA GLY A 14 4.41 -9.55 10.44
C GLY A 14 3.49 -9.29 9.24
N TYR A 15 3.09 -8.03 9.02
CA TYR A 15 2.21 -7.68 7.89
C TYR A 15 2.96 -7.68 6.57
N ALA A 16 4.25 -7.33 6.57
CA ALA A 16 5.12 -7.50 5.41
C ALA A 16 5.21 -8.97 4.99
N ALA A 17 5.38 -9.89 5.95
CA ALA A 17 5.40 -11.33 5.69
C ALA A 17 4.05 -11.85 5.14
N VAL A 18 2.92 -11.37 5.68
CA VAL A 18 1.59 -11.67 5.15
C VAL A 18 1.43 -11.18 3.72
N ARG A 19 1.82 -9.92 3.43
CA ARG A 19 1.78 -9.36 2.07
C ARG A 19 2.63 -10.18 1.09
N ALA A 20 3.82 -10.61 1.49
CA ALA A 20 4.69 -11.45 0.67
C ALA A 20 4.04 -12.81 0.38
N ALA A 21 3.41 -13.45 1.37
CA ALA A 21 2.69 -14.70 1.19
C ALA A 21 1.50 -14.54 0.22
N ILE A 22 0.76 -13.42 0.31
CA ILE A 22 -0.32 -13.11 -0.63
C ILE A 22 0.24 -12.96 -2.06
N GLU A 23 1.40 -12.32 -2.24
CA GLU A 23 2.04 -12.21 -3.55
C GLU A 23 2.40 -13.57 -4.14
N ALA A 24 3.03 -14.42 -3.33
CA ALA A 24 3.48 -15.74 -3.74
C ALA A 24 2.30 -16.67 -4.07
N ALA A 25 1.13 -16.46 -3.45
CA ALA A 25 -0.11 -17.13 -3.79
C ALA A 25 -0.77 -16.56 -5.07
N GLY A 26 -0.16 -15.55 -5.69
CA GLY A 26 -0.57 -14.90 -6.93
C GLY A 26 -1.53 -13.72 -6.76
N GLY A 27 -1.57 -13.14 -5.56
CA GLY A 27 -2.27 -11.88 -5.30
C GLY A 27 -3.78 -12.01 -5.13
N THR A 28 -4.44 -10.85 -5.18
CA THR A 28 -5.90 -10.73 -5.00
C THR A 28 -6.67 -10.84 -6.32
N SER A 29 -5.98 -10.79 -7.46
CA SER A 29 -6.56 -10.80 -8.81
C SER A 29 -6.87 -12.20 -9.38
N ASN A 30 -6.44 -13.28 -8.71
CA ASN A 30 -6.62 -14.65 -9.18
C ASN A 30 -8.04 -15.22 -9.06
N GLY A 31 -8.99 -14.47 -8.49
CA GLY A 31 -10.41 -14.86 -8.40
C GLY A 31 -10.74 -15.99 -7.43
N VAL A 32 -9.76 -16.52 -6.69
CA VAL A 32 -9.97 -17.47 -5.59
C VAL A 32 -10.37 -16.70 -4.34
N THR A 33 -11.41 -17.15 -3.64
CA THR A 33 -11.97 -16.46 -2.47
C THR A 33 -12.25 -17.41 -1.30
N GLY A 34 -12.49 -16.86 -0.12
CA GLY A 34 -12.90 -17.62 1.06
C GLY A 34 -11.79 -18.54 1.58
N ALA A 35 -12.19 -19.67 2.20
CA ALA A 35 -11.27 -20.60 2.85
C ALA A 35 -10.16 -21.11 1.91
N GLN A 36 -10.50 -21.37 0.64
CA GLN A 36 -9.52 -21.83 -0.35
C GLN A 36 -8.41 -20.81 -0.57
N TRP A 37 -8.74 -19.51 -0.59
CA TRP A 37 -7.75 -18.46 -0.74
C TRP A 37 -6.88 -18.34 0.51
N ILE A 38 -7.50 -18.40 1.70
CA ILE A 38 -6.76 -18.37 2.98
C ILE A 38 -5.75 -19.52 3.05
N ASP A 39 -6.16 -20.74 2.70
CA ASP A 39 -5.25 -21.90 2.70
C ASP A 39 -4.12 -21.77 1.67
N ALA A 40 -4.41 -21.22 0.48
CA ALA A 40 -3.39 -20.96 -0.54
C ALA A 40 -2.33 -19.96 -0.04
N VAL A 41 -2.76 -18.87 0.60
CA VAL A 41 -1.86 -17.85 1.18
C VAL A 41 -1.07 -18.43 2.36
N ARG A 42 -1.71 -19.19 3.24
CA ARG A 42 -1.03 -19.88 4.36
C ARG A 42 0.03 -20.86 3.88
N GLY A 43 -0.20 -21.55 2.76
CA GLY A 43 0.78 -22.44 2.14
C GLY A 43 2.06 -21.74 1.66
N GLN A 44 2.03 -20.41 1.51
CA GLN A 44 3.19 -19.58 1.13
C GLN A 44 3.82 -18.84 2.33
N ALA A 45 3.35 -19.10 3.55
CA ALA A 45 3.87 -18.44 4.74
C ALA A 45 5.32 -18.82 5.02
N ALA A 46 6.17 -17.82 5.28
CA ALA A 46 7.59 -18.05 5.58
C ALA A 46 7.85 -18.70 6.95
N SER A 47 6.84 -18.72 7.84
CA SER A 47 6.93 -19.29 9.19
C SER A 47 5.56 -19.65 9.75
N ASP A 48 5.53 -20.52 10.77
CA ASP A 48 4.30 -20.88 11.49
C ASP A 48 3.65 -19.65 12.15
N LEU A 49 4.45 -18.68 12.59
CA LEU A 49 3.95 -17.41 13.12
C LEU A 49 3.17 -16.63 12.05
N THR A 50 3.69 -16.59 10.82
CA THR A 50 3.02 -15.92 9.70
C THR A 50 1.75 -16.67 9.31
N ALA A 51 1.78 -18.01 9.30
CA ALA A 51 0.61 -18.84 9.02
C ALA A 51 -0.50 -18.69 10.07
N GLY A 52 -0.12 -18.51 11.35
CA GLY A 52 -1.03 -18.17 12.44
C GLY A 52 -1.70 -16.81 12.21
N LEU A 53 -0.89 -15.78 11.96
CA LEU A 53 -1.37 -14.42 11.70
C LEU A 53 -2.32 -14.36 10.49
N ILE A 54 -2.06 -15.10 9.40
CA ILE A 54 -2.97 -15.18 8.25
C ILE A 54 -4.32 -15.77 8.67
N SER A 55 -4.32 -16.80 9.52
CA SER A 55 -5.56 -17.42 10.01
C SER A 55 -6.37 -16.45 10.87
N GLU A 56 -5.69 -15.72 11.76
CA GLU A 56 -6.31 -14.72 12.64
C GLU A 56 -6.94 -13.59 11.82
N LEU A 57 -6.17 -12.97 10.92
CA LEU A 57 -6.66 -11.89 10.05
C LEU A 57 -7.76 -12.36 9.10
N GLY A 58 -7.73 -13.62 8.66
CA GLY A 58 -8.71 -14.18 7.72
C GLY A 58 -10.11 -14.35 8.30
N VAL A 59 -10.25 -14.34 9.63
CA VAL A 59 -11.54 -14.48 10.34
C VAL A 59 -11.89 -13.25 11.19
N GLU A 60 -11.00 -12.26 11.24
CA GLU A 60 -11.21 -11.04 11.99
C GLU A 60 -12.39 -10.25 11.41
N VAL A 61 -13.31 -9.84 12.29
CA VAL A 61 -14.49 -9.06 11.88
C VAL A 61 -14.07 -7.62 11.65
N ILE A 62 -14.24 -7.14 10.42
CA ILE A 62 -14.12 -5.72 10.10
C ILE A 62 -15.38 -5.02 10.62
N ALA A 63 -15.23 -4.14 11.61
CA ALA A 63 -16.33 -3.44 12.27
C ALA A 63 -16.88 -2.27 11.42
N VAL A 64 -17.37 -2.57 10.22
CA VAL A 64 -17.93 -1.62 9.26
C VAL A 64 -19.17 -2.24 8.61
N ASP A 65 -20.21 -1.44 8.41
CA ASP A 65 -21.43 -1.88 7.73
C ASP A 65 -21.14 -2.31 6.28
N GLU A 66 -21.85 -3.32 5.78
CA GLU A 66 -21.59 -3.95 4.47
C GLU A 66 -21.70 -2.96 3.30
N ASP A 67 -22.60 -1.99 3.39
CA ASP A 67 -22.77 -0.91 2.40
C ASP A 67 -21.59 0.08 2.39
N ARG A 68 -20.88 0.22 3.50
CA ARG A 68 -19.72 1.09 3.67
C ARG A 68 -18.39 0.37 3.42
N LEU A 69 -18.38 -0.96 3.47
CA LEU A 69 -17.18 -1.80 3.34
C LEU A 69 -16.33 -1.50 2.09
N PRO A 70 -16.90 -1.33 0.86
CA PRO A 70 -16.09 -0.99 -0.32
C PRO A 70 -15.35 0.34 -0.18
N ARG A 71 -15.98 1.33 0.45
CA ARG A 71 -15.40 2.66 0.68
C ARG A 71 -14.31 2.62 1.75
N TYR A 72 -14.57 1.90 2.83
CA TYR A 72 -13.60 1.66 3.91
C TYR A 72 -12.33 0.99 3.39
N ILE A 73 -12.46 -0.08 2.60
CA ILE A 73 -11.30 -0.74 1.97
C ILE A 73 -10.52 0.27 1.11
N GLY A 74 -11.22 1.09 0.32
CA GLY A 74 -10.60 2.15 -0.47
C GLY A 74 -9.81 3.15 0.37
N GLY A 75 -10.38 3.62 1.49
CA GLY A 75 -9.73 4.56 2.42
C GLY A 75 -8.46 3.98 3.06
N VAL A 76 -8.54 2.74 3.55
CA VAL A 76 -7.39 2.01 4.14
C VAL A 76 -6.27 1.84 3.12
N LEU A 77 -6.59 1.44 1.88
CA LEU A 77 -5.60 1.29 0.81
C LEU A 77 -4.99 2.65 0.42
N ALA A 78 -5.80 3.70 0.32
CA ALA A 78 -5.32 5.05 0.01
C ALA A 78 -4.35 5.55 1.08
N ARG A 79 -4.63 5.28 2.36
CA ARG A 79 -3.72 5.64 3.47
C ARG A 79 -2.39 4.92 3.38
N LEU A 80 -2.39 3.63 3.04
CA LEU A 80 -1.16 2.86 2.87
C LEU A 80 -0.34 3.34 1.66
N GLN A 81 -1.01 3.63 0.54
CA GLN A 81 -0.39 4.22 -0.65
C GLN A 81 0.21 5.61 -0.35
N GLU A 82 -0.47 6.42 0.47
CA GLU A 82 0.00 7.76 0.86
C GLU A 82 1.31 7.70 1.64
N VAL A 83 1.43 6.78 2.60
CA VAL A 83 2.66 6.58 3.39
C VAL A 83 3.81 6.10 2.50
N TRP A 84 3.54 5.20 1.56
CA TRP A 84 4.54 4.78 0.57
C TRP A 84 4.97 5.95 -0.33
N MET A 85 4.01 6.72 -0.87
CA MET A 85 4.27 7.88 -1.72
C MET A 85 5.08 8.95 -0.98
N GLY A 86 4.82 9.18 0.30
CA GLY A 86 5.60 10.09 1.15
C GLY A 86 7.08 9.72 1.24
N ARG A 87 7.42 8.42 1.28
CA ARG A 87 8.81 7.93 1.27
C ARG A 87 9.48 8.19 -0.08
N GLN A 88 8.79 7.88 -1.18
CA GLN A 88 9.29 8.12 -2.53
C GLN A 88 9.54 9.63 -2.78
N ILE A 89 8.64 10.49 -2.32
CA ILE A 89 8.82 11.95 -2.36
C ILE A 89 10.07 12.38 -1.59
N ALA A 90 10.33 11.81 -0.40
CA ALA A 90 11.50 12.15 0.39
C ALA A 90 12.81 11.75 -0.32
N GLU A 91 12.83 10.60 -0.98
CA GLU A 91 13.96 10.13 -1.79
C GLU A 91 14.23 11.06 -2.98
N VAL A 92 13.19 11.42 -3.73
CA VAL A 92 13.30 12.34 -4.87
C VAL A 92 13.76 13.74 -4.44
N LYS A 93 13.20 14.28 -3.34
CA LYS A 93 13.65 15.57 -2.76
C LYS A 93 15.12 15.51 -2.34
N SER A 94 15.54 14.42 -1.70
CA SER A 94 16.92 14.18 -1.30
C SER A 94 17.87 14.14 -2.51
N LYS A 95 17.46 13.53 -3.63
CA LYS A 95 18.22 13.55 -4.89
C LYS A 95 18.32 14.97 -5.45
N LEU A 96 17.19 15.68 -5.57
CA LEU A 96 17.15 17.06 -6.08
C LEU A 96 18.02 18.04 -5.29
N GLN A 97 18.09 17.90 -3.96
CA GLN A 97 18.93 18.74 -3.10
C GLN A 97 20.43 18.61 -3.37
N ARG A 98 20.87 17.49 -3.98
CA ARG A 98 22.27 17.25 -4.35
C ARG A 98 22.58 17.56 -5.81
N MET A 99 21.57 17.88 -6.62
CA MET A 99 21.73 18.19 -8.03
C MET A 99 21.95 19.69 -8.24
N SER A 100 22.83 20.03 -9.19
CA SER A 100 23.05 21.42 -9.58
C SER A 100 21.99 21.82 -10.62
N PRO A 101 21.11 22.79 -10.35
CA PRO A 101 20.08 23.21 -11.29
C PRO A 101 20.65 23.95 -12.51
N ILE A 102 21.94 24.32 -12.49
CA ILE A 102 22.63 25.02 -13.58
C ILE A 102 23.40 24.02 -14.45
N GLU A 103 24.14 23.09 -13.83
CA GLU A 103 24.95 22.12 -14.56
C GLU A 103 24.11 20.92 -15.08
N GLN A 104 22.99 20.61 -14.40
CA GLN A 104 22.13 19.46 -14.68
C GLN A 104 20.67 19.93 -14.94
N GLY A 105 20.48 21.10 -15.56
CA GLY A 105 19.19 21.77 -15.68
C GLY A 105 18.05 20.90 -16.22
N ASP A 106 18.27 20.18 -17.32
CA ASP A 106 17.23 19.33 -17.92
C ASP A 106 16.84 18.16 -17.02
N GLU A 107 17.81 17.46 -16.41
CA GLU A 107 17.53 16.35 -15.48
C GLU A 107 16.85 16.85 -14.21
N TYR A 108 17.27 18.02 -13.71
CA TYR A 108 16.65 18.67 -12.56
C TYR A 108 15.18 19.01 -12.84
N HIS A 109 14.88 19.63 -13.99
CA HIS A 109 13.52 20.01 -14.36
C HIS A 109 12.61 18.80 -14.56
N ALA A 110 13.09 17.73 -15.19
CA ALA A 110 12.35 16.48 -15.33
C ALA A 110 12.01 15.89 -13.94
N LEU A 111 13.00 15.73 -13.07
CA LEU A 111 12.82 15.15 -11.74
C LEU A 111 11.95 16.04 -10.83
N PHE A 112 12.02 17.36 -10.99
CA PHE A 112 11.13 18.28 -10.30
C PHE A 112 9.68 18.15 -10.80
N GLY A 113 9.47 17.93 -12.10
CA GLY A 113 8.15 17.63 -12.66
C GLY A 113 7.54 16.36 -12.07
N ASP A 114 8.33 15.29 -11.98
CA ASP A 114 7.92 14.03 -11.33
C ASP A 114 7.55 14.26 -9.87
N LEU A 115 8.36 15.03 -9.13
CA LEU A 115 8.08 15.38 -7.75
C LEU A 115 6.72 16.08 -7.58
N VAL A 116 6.40 17.04 -8.46
CA VAL A 116 5.12 17.76 -8.43
C VAL A 116 3.96 16.80 -8.67
N ALA A 117 4.08 15.89 -9.64
CA ALA A 117 3.05 14.88 -9.92
C ALA A 117 2.85 13.94 -8.73
N MET A 118 3.93 13.51 -8.08
CA MET A 118 3.89 12.66 -6.88
C MET A 118 3.22 13.37 -5.69
N GLU A 119 3.53 14.65 -5.46
CA GLU A 119 2.89 15.46 -4.40
C GLU A 119 1.40 15.67 -4.66
N ALA A 120 1.01 15.94 -5.91
CA ALA A 120 -0.39 16.06 -6.31
C ALA A 120 -1.16 14.74 -6.11
N TYR A 121 -0.56 13.62 -6.52
CA TYR A 121 -1.15 12.30 -6.30
C TYR A 121 -1.28 11.98 -4.80
N ARG A 122 -0.25 12.25 -3.99
CA ARG A 122 -0.30 12.10 -2.53
C ARG A 122 -1.43 12.91 -1.90
N ARG A 123 -1.67 14.14 -2.38
CA ARG A 123 -2.80 14.96 -1.95
C ARG A 123 -4.13 14.28 -2.24
N SER A 124 -4.31 13.74 -3.44
CA SER A 124 -5.55 13.04 -3.82
C SER A 124 -5.78 11.78 -2.97
N LEU A 125 -4.71 11.08 -2.56
CA LEU A 125 -4.81 9.92 -1.67
C LEU A 125 -5.23 10.33 -0.25
N LEU A 126 -4.74 11.47 0.26
CA LEU A 126 -5.19 12.02 1.54
C LEU A 126 -6.68 12.35 1.50
N GLU A 127 -7.18 12.93 0.40
CA GLU A 127 -8.62 13.21 0.24
C GLU A 127 -9.46 11.94 0.19
N GLN A 128 -8.97 10.91 -0.51
CA GLN A 128 -9.62 9.59 -0.55
C GLN A 128 -9.63 8.90 0.81
N ALA A 129 -8.53 8.98 1.56
CA ALA A 129 -8.43 8.42 2.91
C ALA A 129 -9.30 9.19 3.92
N SER A 130 -9.30 10.53 3.89
CA SER A 130 -10.14 11.35 4.78
C SER A 130 -11.63 11.31 4.41
N GLY A 131 -11.97 10.93 3.19
CA GLY A 131 -13.34 10.60 2.81
C GLY A 131 -13.94 9.42 3.56
N ASP A 132 -13.14 8.70 4.36
CA ASP A 132 -13.52 7.62 5.30
C ASP A 132 -13.68 8.14 6.74
N ASP A 133 -12.89 9.15 7.16
CA ASP A 133 -12.99 9.78 8.49
C ASP A 133 -14.27 10.61 8.70
N LEU A 134 -14.91 11.04 7.61
CA LEU A 134 -16.21 11.73 7.64
C LEU A 134 -17.34 10.72 7.87
N THR A 135 -17.46 10.30 9.13
CA THR A 135 -18.71 9.83 9.71
C THR A 135 -19.80 10.88 9.51
N ALA A 136 -20.66 10.64 8.51
CA ALA A 136 -22.03 11.13 8.44
C ALA A 136 -22.89 10.01 7.85
#